data_AF-A0A846ZKP5-F1
#
_entry.id   AF-A0A846ZKP5-F1
#
_cell.length_a   1.000
_cell.length_b   1.000
_cell.length_c   1.000
_cell.angle_alpha   90.00
_cell.angle_beta   90.00
_cell.angle_gamma   90.00
#
_symmetry.space_group_name_H-M   'P 1'
#
loop_
_entity.id
_entity.type
_entity.pdbx_description
1 polymer ?
#
loop_
_entity_poly.entity_id
_entity_poly.type
_entity_poly.pdbx_seq_one_letter_code
_entity_poly.pdbx_strand_id
1 'polypeptide(L)'
;MKSGDLPGARKIDGKLQLPLPDLAEILEPTTCAPVVARTSASGSAPKPSRRRSRIGPRVAFIRAGQFWELVTRGLGLDDLAAELAAKWKSERDEMRREYAESVAERLAGELPEGAEREKRGPI
;
A
#
# COMPACT_ATOMS: atom_id res chain seq x y z
N MET A 1 -14.64 -32.36 -0.92
CA MET A 1 -14.97 -30.93 -1.16
C MET A 1 -16.32 -30.69 -0.49
N LYS A 2 -16.38 -29.90 0.58
CA LYS A 2 -17.62 -29.68 1.33
C LYS A 2 -18.47 -28.66 0.57
N SER A 3 -19.69 -29.05 0.23
CA SER A 3 -20.71 -28.27 -0.48
C SER A 3 -20.92 -26.92 0.22
N GLY A 4 -20.73 -25.84 -0.55
CA GLY A 4 -20.84 -24.45 -0.10
C GLY A 4 -22.26 -23.90 -0.19
N ASP A 5 -23.24 -24.66 0.30
CA ASP A 5 -24.64 -24.26 0.24
C ASP A 5 -25.03 -23.55 1.54
N LEU A 6 -24.90 -22.22 1.56
CA LEU A 6 -25.51 -21.40 2.63
C LEU A 6 -27.04 -21.45 2.45
N PRO A 7 -27.80 -21.87 3.47
CA PRO A 7 -29.26 -21.93 3.37
C PRO A 7 -29.82 -20.53 3.12
N GLY A 8 -30.65 -20.39 2.08
CA GLY A 8 -31.31 -19.13 1.72
C GLY A 8 -30.54 -18.25 0.72
N ALA A 9 -29.29 -18.57 0.37
CA ALA A 9 -28.56 -17.84 -0.67
C ALA A 9 -29.13 -18.17 -2.06
N ARG A 10 -29.49 -17.13 -2.84
CA ARG A 10 -29.95 -17.26 -4.23
C ARG A 10 -28.85 -16.78 -5.17
N LYS A 11 -28.61 -17.53 -6.25
CA LYS A 11 -27.65 -17.12 -7.30
C LYS A 11 -28.39 -16.31 -8.36
N ILE A 12 -28.11 -15.00 -8.43
CA ILE A 12 -28.69 -14.06 -9.39
C ILE A 12 -27.53 -13.39 -10.14
N ASP A 13 -27.55 -13.40 -11.47
CA ASP A 13 -26.50 -12.81 -12.34
C ASP A 13 -25.08 -13.26 -12.00
N GLY A 14 -24.92 -14.56 -11.71
CA GLY A 14 -23.62 -15.15 -11.35
C GLY A 14 -23.11 -14.77 -9.95
N LYS A 15 -23.84 -13.92 -9.22
CA LYS A 15 -23.52 -13.52 -7.84
C LYS A 15 -24.41 -14.25 -6.84
N LEU A 16 -23.83 -14.68 -5.73
CA LEU A 16 -24.60 -15.18 -4.58
C LEU A 16 -25.15 -13.98 -3.81
N GLN A 17 -26.47 -13.86 -3.77
CA GLN A 17 -27.17 -12.86 -2.98
C GLN A 17 -27.87 -13.56 -1.81
N LEU A 18 -27.66 -13.03 -0.60
CA LEU A 18 -28.42 -13.42 0.59
C LEU A 18 -29.57 -12.43 0.78
N PRO A 19 -30.82 -12.89 0.87
CA PRO A 19 -31.93 -12.01 1.24
C PRO A 19 -31.74 -11.59 2.69
N LEU A 20 -31.57 -10.28 2.92
CA LEU A 20 -31.62 -9.71 4.25
C LEU A 20 -33.10 -9.72 4.70
N PRO A 21 -33.44 -10.26 5.88
CA PRO A 21 -34.76 -10.04 6.45
C PRO A 21 -34.97 -8.53 6.68
N ASP A 22 -36.16 -8.04 6.38
CA ASP A 22 -36.51 -6.62 6.49
C ASP A 22 -36.23 -6.09 7.91
N LEU A 23 -35.24 -5.19 8.01
CA LEU A 23 -34.72 -4.60 9.26
C LEU A 23 -35.68 -3.55 9.87
N ALA A 24 -36.99 -3.65 9.65
CA ALA A 24 -37.94 -2.59 9.97
C ALA A 24 -38.55 -2.66 11.39
N GLU A 25 -38.20 -3.65 12.23
CA GLU A 25 -38.84 -3.88 13.54
C GLU A 25 -37.88 -3.92 14.75
N ILE A 26 -36.77 -3.18 14.75
CA ILE A 26 -36.03 -2.93 16.01
C ILE A 26 -35.87 -1.43 16.22
N LEU A 27 -36.91 -0.87 16.82
CA LEU A 27 -36.99 0.51 17.32
C LEU A 27 -36.36 0.59 18.73
N GLU A 28 -35.14 0.09 18.87
CA GLU A 28 -34.29 0.30 20.04
C GLU A 28 -32.84 0.46 19.57
N PRO A 29 -32.11 1.53 19.93
CA PRO A 29 -30.73 1.68 19.50
C PRO A 29 -29.93 0.52 20.09
N THR A 30 -29.39 -0.34 19.22
CA THR A 30 -28.51 -1.44 19.62
C THR A 30 -27.32 -0.86 20.39
N THR A 31 -27.39 -0.89 21.71
CA THR A 31 -26.24 -0.67 22.58
C THR A 31 -25.30 -1.86 22.35
N CYS A 32 -24.04 -1.56 22.05
CA CYS A 32 -23.01 -2.48 21.52
C CYS A 32 -23.17 -2.84 20.04
N ALA A 33 -22.55 -2.03 19.18
CA ALA A 33 -22.08 -2.52 17.89
C ALA A 33 -21.17 -3.75 18.12
N PRO A 34 -21.42 -4.91 17.48
CA PRO A 34 -20.48 -6.01 17.55
C PRO A 34 -19.16 -5.54 16.95
N VAL A 35 -18.06 -5.75 17.66
CA VAL A 35 -16.72 -5.60 17.09
C VAL A 35 -16.67 -6.56 15.91
N VAL A 36 -16.72 -6.01 14.70
CA VAL A 36 -16.48 -6.76 13.47
C VAL A 36 -15.03 -7.21 13.56
N ALA A 37 -14.82 -8.44 14.04
CA ALA A 37 -13.54 -9.11 13.91
C ALA A 37 -13.20 -9.04 12.43
N ARG A 38 -12.10 -8.34 12.10
CA ARG A 38 -11.58 -8.31 10.74
C ARG A 38 -11.40 -9.77 10.34
N THR A 39 -12.25 -10.23 9.44
CA THR A 39 -12.15 -11.55 8.84
C THR A 39 -10.91 -11.51 7.95
N SER A 40 -9.74 -11.69 8.57
CA SER A 40 -8.61 -12.35 7.93
C SER A 40 -9.02 -13.79 7.63
N ALA A 41 -9.87 -13.92 6.61
CA ALA A 41 -10.22 -15.18 6.00
C ALA A 41 -8.97 -15.70 5.29
N SER A 42 -8.22 -16.55 5.99
CA SER A 42 -7.77 -17.85 5.48
C SER A 42 -6.63 -18.35 6.37
N GLY A 43 -6.87 -19.47 7.03
CA GLY A 43 -5.88 -20.21 7.81
C GLY A 43 -4.81 -20.82 6.92
N SER A 44 -3.88 -20.00 6.44
CA SER A 44 -2.51 -20.45 6.23
C SER A 44 -1.70 -19.92 7.40
N ALA A 45 -0.91 -20.78 8.05
CA ALA A 45 0.19 -20.37 8.92
C ALA A 45 0.84 -19.08 8.38
N PRO A 46 1.24 -18.11 9.21
CA PRO A 46 1.75 -16.82 8.75
C PRO A 46 2.92 -17.10 7.79
N LYS A 47 2.64 -17.06 6.49
CA LYS A 47 3.67 -17.14 5.46
C LYS A 47 4.65 -16.04 5.83
N PRO A 48 5.96 -16.34 5.88
CA PRO A 48 6.96 -15.37 6.29
C PRO A 48 6.68 -14.09 5.53
N SER A 49 6.29 -13.08 6.31
CA SER A 49 5.85 -11.76 5.92
C SER A 49 6.54 -11.35 4.64
N ARG A 50 5.79 -11.31 3.53
CA ARG A 50 6.26 -10.76 2.25
C ARG A 50 6.89 -9.43 2.60
N ARG A 51 8.23 -9.35 2.59
CA ARG A 51 9.03 -8.23 3.13
C ARG A 51 8.26 -6.95 2.87
N ARG A 52 7.69 -6.34 3.91
CA ARG A 52 6.94 -5.08 3.75
C ARG A 52 7.94 -4.12 3.16
N SER A 53 7.79 -3.81 1.87
CA SER A 53 8.71 -2.93 1.18
C SER A 53 8.62 -1.58 1.89
N ARG A 54 9.76 -1.06 2.35
CA ARG A 54 9.83 0.25 3.03
C ARG A 54 9.30 1.37 2.13
N ILE A 55 9.33 1.15 0.81
CA ILE A 55 8.86 2.07 -0.24
C ILE A 55 7.34 2.30 -0.18
N GLY A 56 6.53 1.25 0.06
CA GLY A 56 5.07 1.36 -0.01
C GLY A 56 4.48 2.40 0.95
N PRO A 57 4.83 2.36 2.26
CA PRO A 57 4.41 3.36 3.22
C PRO A 57 4.88 4.79 2.88
N ARG A 58 6.09 4.96 2.36
CA ARG A 58 6.63 6.28 1.98
C ARG A 58 5.87 6.90 0.80
N VAL A 59 5.55 6.10 -0.22
CA VAL A 59 4.72 6.55 -1.35
C VAL A 59 3.31 6.92 -0.89
N ALA A 60 2.72 6.13 0.01
CA ALA A 60 1.41 6.44 0.59
C ALA A 60 1.44 7.75 1.38
N PHE A 61 2.49 7.98 2.17
CA PHE A 61 2.71 9.22 2.91
C PHE A 61 2.80 10.43 1.98
N ILE A 62 3.59 10.36 0.91
CA ILE A 62 3.73 11.48 -0.04
C ILE A 62 2.39 11.85 -0.68
N ARG A 63 1.61 10.84 -1.11
CA ARG A 63 0.29 11.08 -1.70
C ARG A 63 -0.68 11.71 -0.70
N ALA A 64 -0.68 11.22 0.54
CA ALA A 64 -1.49 11.80 1.60
C ALA A 64 -1.07 13.24 1.92
N GLY A 65 0.23 13.51 1.98
CA GLY A 65 0.78 14.84 2.22
C GLY A 65 0.38 15.85 1.14
N GLN A 66 0.41 15.46 -0.14
CA GLN A 66 -0.06 16.30 -1.25
C GLN A 66 -1.54 16.64 -1.15
N PHE A 67 -2.37 15.63 -0.83
CA PHE A 67 -3.81 15.84 -0.65
C PHE A 67 -4.07 16.82 0.50
N TRP A 68 -3.46 16.60 1.66
CA TRP A 68 -3.70 17.43 2.83
C TRP A 68 -3.10 18.84 2.70
N GLU A 69 -2.00 19.04 1.96
CA GLU A 69 -1.53 20.38 1.59
C GLU A 69 -2.61 21.15 0.82
N LEU A 70 -3.21 20.53 -0.19
CA LEU A 70 -4.25 21.18 -1.00
C LEU A 70 -5.49 21.52 -0.16
N VAL A 71 -5.92 20.59 0.70
CA VAL A 71 -7.05 20.82 1.61
C VAL A 71 -6.76 21.96 2.58
N THR A 72 -5.60 21.95 3.23
CA THR A 72 -5.23 22.98 4.22
C THR A 72 -5.07 24.36 3.59
N ARG A 73 -4.49 24.44 2.39
CA ARG A 73 -4.44 25.70 1.62
C ARG A 73 -5.85 26.18 1.23
N GLY A 74 -6.73 25.27 0.81
CA GLY A 74 -8.13 25.61 0.52
C GLY A 74 -8.92 26.13 1.73
N LEU A 75 -8.51 25.75 2.94
CA LEU A 75 -9.06 26.24 4.20
C LEU A 75 -8.40 27.54 4.71
N GLY A 76 -7.43 28.10 3.98
CA GLY A 76 -6.69 29.30 4.39
C GLY A 76 -5.64 29.06 5.48
N LEU A 77 -5.27 27.80 5.75
CA LEU A 77 -4.24 27.43 6.71
C LEU A 77 -2.87 27.34 6.02
N ASP A 78 -2.37 28.49 5.55
CA ASP A 78 -1.19 28.55 4.68
C ASP A 78 0.10 28.06 5.36
N ASP A 79 0.31 28.40 6.63
CA ASP A 79 1.49 27.96 7.40
C ASP A 79 1.51 26.43 7.54
N LEU A 80 0.37 25.84 7.90
CA LEU A 80 0.22 24.39 8.01
C LEU A 80 0.40 23.69 6.66
N ALA A 81 -0.14 24.28 5.58
CA ALA A 81 0.06 23.78 4.23
C ALA A 81 1.54 23.81 3.82
N ALA A 82 2.27 24.87 4.18
CA ALA A 82 3.70 24.99 3.92
C ALA A 82 4.52 23.94 4.70
N GLU A 83 4.18 23.68 5.96
CA GLU A 83 4.82 22.62 6.75
C GLU A 83 4.58 21.23 6.17
N LEU A 84 3.33 20.92 5.80
CA LEU A 84 2.97 19.68 5.12
C LEU A 84 3.76 19.54 3.82
N ALA A 85 3.82 20.61 3.04
CA ALA A 85 4.57 20.67 1.79
C ALA A 85 6.04 20.35 1.98
N ALA A 86 6.68 20.96 2.99
CA ALA A 86 8.08 20.70 3.31
C ALA A 86 8.31 19.22 3.64
N LYS A 87 7.47 18.62 4.50
CA LYS A 87 7.60 17.23 4.93
C LYS A 87 7.45 16.22 3.80
N TRP A 88 6.42 16.36 2.94
CA TRP A 88 6.25 15.38 1.86
C TRP A 88 7.25 15.59 0.72
N LYS A 89 7.69 16.83 0.46
CA LYS A 89 8.73 17.11 -0.55
C LYS A 89 10.09 16.54 -0.12
N SER A 90 10.48 16.72 1.14
CA SER A 90 11.74 16.16 1.65
C SER A 90 11.76 14.64 1.53
N GLU A 91 10.67 13.97 1.90
CA GLU A 91 10.53 12.51 1.79
C GLU A 91 10.63 12.03 0.32
N ARG A 92 10.00 12.76 -0.61
CA ARG A 92 10.08 12.46 -2.04
C ARG A 92 11.49 12.61 -2.57
N ASP A 93 12.19 13.68 -2.18
CA ASP A 93 13.52 13.97 -2.68
C ASP A 93 14.55 12.99 -2.10
N GLU A 94 14.37 12.55 -0.85
CA GLU A 94 15.13 11.44 -0.28
C GLU A 94 14.92 10.12 -1.05
N MET A 95 13.67 9.73 -1.32
CA MET A 95 13.42 8.52 -2.14
C MET A 95 14.04 8.60 -3.54
N ARG A 96 14.08 9.79 -4.14
CA ARG A 96 14.72 9.99 -5.46
C ARG A 96 16.23 9.82 -5.38
N ARG A 97 16.87 10.32 -4.31
CA ARG A 97 18.31 10.14 -4.08
C ARG A 97 18.65 8.67 -3.87
N GLU A 98 17.95 7.99 -2.98
CA GLU A 98 18.16 6.56 -2.73
C GLU A 98 17.99 5.73 -4.02
N TYR A 99 16.99 6.07 -4.84
CA TYR A 99 16.81 5.41 -6.12
C TYR A 99 17.98 5.68 -7.08
N ALA A 100 18.41 6.94 -7.22
CA ALA A 100 19.54 7.31 -8.07
C ALA A 100 20.85 6.62 -7.63
N GLU A 101 21.12 6.57 -6.32
CA GLU A 101 22.25 5.85 -5.74
C GLU A 101 22.17 4.35 -6.07
N SER A 102 21.00 3.72 -5.87
CA SER A 102 20.83 2.30 -6.19
C SER A 102 21.01 1.97 -7.68
N VAL A 103 20.70 2.92 -8.58
CA VAL A 103 20.93 2.77 -10.02
C VAL A 103 22.40 2.94 -10.34
N ALA A 104 23.06 3.94 -9.75
CA ALA A 104 24.49 4.18 -9.92
C ALA A 104 25.34 2.99 -9.44
N GLU A 105 25.02 2.41 -8.28
CA GLU A 105 25.69 1.21 -7.76
C GLU A 105 25.57 0.02 -8.71
N ARG A 106 24.38 -0.20 -9.29
CA ARG A 106 24.17 -1.29 -10.27
C ARG A 106 24.99 -1.07 -11.54
N LEU A 107 24.99 0.15 -12.06
CA LEU A 107 25.76 0.50 -13.25
C LEU A 107 27.28 0.38 -12.99
N ALA A 108 27.75 0.77 -11.81
CA ALA A 108 29.16 0.62 -11.44
C ALA A 108 29.57 -0.86 -11.27
N GLY A 109 28.68 -1.70 -10.73
CA GLY A 109 28.91 -3.14 -10.61
C GLY A 109 28.80 -3.92 -11.93
N GLU A 110 28.11 -3.38 -12.93
CA GLU A 110 27.96 -3.97 -14.27
C GLU A 110 29.08 -3.59 -15.25
N LEU A 111 29.97 -2.64 -14.90
CA LEU A 111 31.17 -2.37 -15.68
C LEU A 111 32.16 -3.52 -15.51
N PRO A 112 32.47 -4.30 -16.57
CA PRO A 112 33.35 -5.45 -16.44
C PRO A 112 34.78 -4.96 -16.17
N GLU A 113 35.41 -5.50 -15.12
CA GLU A 113 36.86 -5.51 -14.88
C GLU A 113 37.65 -6.27 -15.99
N GLY A 114 37.16 -6.26 -17.23
CA GLY A 114 37.72 -6.97 -18.38
C GLY A 114 38.64 -6.13 -19.26
N ALA A 115 38.71 -4.81 -19.06
CA ALA A 115 39.51 -3.91 -19.91
C ALA A 115 41.03 -3.98 -19.66
N GLU A 116 41.48 -4.69 -18.61
CA GLU A 116 42.91 -4.72 -18.23
C GLU A 116 43.69 -5.93 -18.75
N ARG A 117 43.05 -6.93 -19.37
CA ARG A 117 43.75 -8.15 -19.83
C ARG A 117 44.25 -8.11 -21.28
N GLU A 118 43.89 -7.11 -22.08
CA GLU A 118 44.24 -7.05 -23.51
C GLU A 118 45.51 -6.24 -23.84
N LYS A 119 46.34 -5.89 -22.83
CA LYS A 119 47.64 -5.21 -23.06
C LYS A 119 48.88 -6.10 -22.86
N ARG A 120 48.73 -7.40 -22.64
CA ARG A 120 49.85 -8.36 -22.67
C ARG A 120 49.72 -9.24 -23.91
N GLY A 121 50.15 -8.70 -25.05
CA GLY A 121 50.37 -9.48 -26.27
C GLY A 121 51.48 -10.52 -26.10
N PRO A 122 51.49 -11.60 -26.90
CA PRO A 122 52.47 -12.66 -26.81
C PRO A 122 53.85 -12.20 -27.33
N ILE A 123 54.90 -12.70 -26.67
CA ILE A 123 56.32 -12.56 -27.04
C ILE A 123 56.62 -13.46 -28.25
#